data_AF-A0A1M4YZE4-F1
#
_entry.id   AF-A0A1M4YZE4-F1
#
_cell.length_a   1.000
_cell.length_b   1.000
_cell.length_c   1.000
_cell.angle_alpha   90.00
_cell.angle_beta   90.00
_cell.angle_gamma   90.00
#
_symmetry.space_group_name_H-M   'P 1'
#
loop_
_entity.id
_entity.type
_entity.pdbx_description
1 polymer ?
#
loop_
_entity_poly.entity_id
_entity_poly.type
_entity_poly.pdbx_seq_one_letter_code
_entity_poly.pdbx_strand_id
1 'polypeptide(L)'
;MLPLETGTRLKGGMAVWYEHQPGQYEDFHATALYCPKCRDAMPVRSRLLLVLPDGELHEYLCQVCSTSVGTKTVKQQPDGRLIVM
;
A
#
# COMPACT_ATOMS: atom_id res chain seq x y z
N MET A 1 33.72 43.83 31.19
CA MET A 1 32.54 42.94 31.04
C MET A 1 32.32 42.69 29.56
N LEU A 2 32.89 41.60 29.04
CA LEU A 2 32.55 40.94 27.77
C LEU A 2 32.98 39.48 27.97
N PRO A 3 32.05 38.52 28.03
CA PRO A 3 32.37 37.16 28.40
C PRO A 3 33.03 36.40 27.26
N LEU A 4 33.85 35.46 27.71
CA LEU A 4 34.46 34.33 27.05
C LEU A 4 33.38 33.30 26.66
N GLU A 5 33.27 32.94 25.38
CA GLU A 5 32.71 31.66 24.94
C GLU A 5 33.31 31.29 23.57
N THR A 6 34.42 30.56 23.54
CA THR A 6 34.49 29.10 23.46
C THR A 6 33.69 28.48 22.31
N GLY A 7 34.43 27.87 21.38
CA GLY A 7 34.05 26.56 20.87
C GLY A 7 33.51 26.54 19.45
N THR A 8 34.43 26.58 18.47
CA THR A 8 34.23 25.95 17.17
C THR A 8 33.94 24.45 17.39
N ARG A 9 32.66 24.07 17.40
CA ARG A 9 32.23 22.67 17.37
C ARG A 9 31.60 22.40 16.01
N LEU A 10 32.44 22.05 15.04
CA LEU A 10 32.02 21.33 13.84
C LEU A 10 31.48 19.96 14.29
N LYS A 11 30.18 19.89 14.58
CA LYS A 11 29.47 18.60 14.54
C LYS A 11 29.09 18.33 13.10
N GLY A 12 30.08 17.84 12.35
CA GLY A 12 29.81 16.96 11.24
C GLY A 12 29.08 15.74 11.79
N GLY A 13 27.81 15.63 11.43
CA GLY A 13 26.94 14.55 11.83
C GLY A 13 25.72 14.61 10.93
N MET A 14 25.86 14.06 9.72
CA MET A 14 24.73 13.80 8.83
C MET A 14 23.85 12.73 9.50
N ALA A 15 23.03 13.15 10.46
CA ALA A 15 21.82 12.42 10.78
C ALA A 15 20.87 12.68 9.60
N VAL A 16 20.91 11.78 8.61
CA VAL A 16 19.88 11.73 7.58
C VAL A 16 18.65 11.17 8.28
N TRP A 17 17.81 12.07 8.80
CA TRP A 17 16.46 11.73 9.21
C TRP A 17 15.71 11.42 7.93
N TYR A 18 15.53 10.12 7.62
CA TYR A 18 14.56 9.72 6.61
C TYR A 18 13.18 10.04 7.19
N GLU A 19 12.67 11.22 6.85
CA GLU A 19 11.29 11.61 7.03
C GLU A 19 10.45 10.59 6.23
N HIS A 20 10.02 9.51 6.89
CA HIS A 20 9.18 8.50 6.27
C HIS A 20 7.80 9.14 6.10
N GLN A 21 7.62 9.82 4.97
CA GLN A 21 6.38 10.49 4.63
C GLN A 21 5.25 9.44 4.60
N PRO A 22 4.35 9.44 5.60
CA PRO A 22 3.35 8.39 5.71
C PRO A 22 2.33 8.58 4.56
N GLY A 23 2.19 7.58 3.70
CA GLY A 23 1.13 7.53 2.68
C GLY A 23 1.53 7.76 1.23
N GLN A 24 2.81 7.73 0.87
CA GLN A 24 3.25 7.86 -0.54
C GLN A 24 2.86 6.67 -1.44
N TYR A 25 2.43 5.55 -0.86
CA TYR A 25 2.05 4.34 -1.60
C TYR A 25 0.58 4.02 -1.33
N GLU A 26 -0.26 4.19 -2.34
CA GLU A 26 -1.64 3.71 -2.33
C GLU A 26 -1.71 2.18 -2.44
N ASP A 27 -2.91 1.62 -2.25
CA ASP A 27 -3.20 0.22 -2.47
C ASP A 27 -2.82 -0.22 -3.90
N PHE A 28 -1.92 -1.19 -4.02
CA PHE A 28 -1.52 -1.71 -5.33
C PHE A 28 -2.60 -2.60 -5.95
N HIS A 29 -2.98 -2.32 -7.19
CA HIS A 29 -3.90 -3.15 -7.98
C HIS A 29 -3.18 -3.74 -9.19
N ALA A 30 -3.42 -5.03 -9.46
CA ALA A 30 -2.90 -5.66 -10.66
C ALA A 30 -3.61 -5.08 -11.90
N THR A 31 -2.85 -4.54 -12.86
CA THR A 31 -3.40 -4.04 -14.12
C THR A 31 -3.52 -5.16 -15.17
N ALA A 32 -2.57 -6.10 -15.18
CA ALA A 32 -2.57 -7.26 -16.05
C ALA A 32 -2.11 -8.52 -15.31
N LEU A 33 -2.69 -9.67 -15.65
CA LEU A 33 -2.31 -10.99 -15.15
C LEU A 33 -2.35 -12.01 -16.29
N TYR A 34 -1.56 -13.07 -16.15
CA TYR A 34 -1.61 -14.18 -17.10
C TYR A 34 -2.96 -14.90 -17.01
N CYS A 35 -3.64 -15.03 -18.15
CA CYS A 35 -4.91 -15.75 -18.23
C CYS A 35 -4.71 -17.13 -18.88
N PRO A 36 -5.09 -18.24 -18.23
CA PRO A 36 -4.89 -19.58 -18.80
C PRO A 36 -5.77 -19.87 -20.02
N LYS A 37 -6.91 -19.17 -20.18
CA LYS A 37 -7.78 -19.31 -21.37
C LYS A 37 -7.27 -18.52 -22.57
N CYS A 38 -6.83 -17.28 -22.34
CA CYS A 38 -6.29 -16.43 -23.40
C CYS A 38 -4.82 -16.77 -23.73
N ARG A 39 -4.12 -17.44 -22.80
CA ARG A 39 -2.70 -17.84 -22.89
C ARG A 39 -1.74 -16.67 -23.06
N ASP A 40 -2.08 -15.53 -22.45
CA ASP A 40 -1.30 -14.30 -22.53
C ASP A 40 -1.54 -13.42 -21.28
N ALA A 41 -0.71 -12.39 -21.11
CA ALA A 41 -0.87 -11.34 -20.12
C ALA A 41 -2.05 -10.44 -20.51
N MET A 42 -3.18 -10.63 -19.85
CA MET A 42 -4.42 -9.94 -20.18
C MET A 42 -4.73 -8.86 -19.14
N PRO A 43 -5.35 -7.74 -19.56
CA PRO A 43 -5.84 -6.74 -18.63
C PRO A 43 -6.90 -7.35 -17.72
N VAL A 44 -6.87 -6.99 -16.44
CA VAL A 44 -7.79 -7.50 -15.42
C VAL A 44 -8.65 -6.41 -14.83
N ARG A 45 -9.79 -6.79 -14.27
CA ARG A 45 -10.63 -5.94 -13.41
C ARG A 45 -10.80 -6.61 -12.06
N SER A 46 -10.74 -5.84 -10.98
CA SER A 46 -11.03 -6.33 -9.63
C SER A 46 -12.53 -6.23 -9.35
N ARG A 47 -13.09 -7.29 -8.75
CA ARG A 47 -14.47 -7.33 -8.25
C ARG A 47 -14.44 -7.78 -6.79
N LEU A 48 -15.18 -7.10 -5.92
CA LEU A 48 -15.37 -7.53 -4.55
C LEU A 48 -16.09 -8.89 -4.52
N LEU A 49 -15.47 -9.87 -3.88
CA LEU A 49 -15.99 -11.23 -3.74
C LEU A 49 -16.60 -11.44 -2.34
N LEU A 50 -15.94 -10.95 -1.30
CA LEU A 50 -16.40 -11.08 0.08
C LEU A 50 -15.93 -9.90 0.95
N VAL A 51 -16.79 -9.44 1.85
CA VAL A 51 -16.41 -8.53 2.94
C VAL A 51 -16.09 -9.39 4.17
N LEU A 52 -14.91 -9.19 4.75
CA LEU A 52 -14.43 -9.84 5.96
C LEU A 52 -14.39 -8.84 7.13
N PRO A 53 -14.35 -9.30 8.40
CA PRO A 53 -14.21 -8.40 9.55
C PRO A 53 -12.94 -7.53 9.51
N ASP A 54 -11.85 -8.07 8.96
CA ASP A 54 -10.53 -7.42 8.89
C ASP A 54 -10.24 -6.76 7.53
N GLY A 55 -11.20 -6.74 6.60
CA GLY A 55 -11.03 -6.13 5.28
C GLY A 55 -11.86 -6.78 4.16
N GLU A 56 -11.35 -6.76 2.93
CA GLU A 56 -12.12 -7.11 1.73
C GLU A 56 -11.37 -8.07 0.81
N LEU A 57 -12.03 -9.16 0.41
CA LEU A 57 -11.52 -10.10 -0.58
C LEU A 57 -12.05 -9.73 -1.96
N HIS A 58 -11.13 -9.46 -2.87
CA HIS A 58 -11.39 -9.16 -4.27
C HIS A 58 -10.92 -10.31 -5.15
N GLU A 59 -11.65 -10.53 -6.24
CA GLU A 59 -11.28 -11.43 -7.32
C GLU A 59 -10.86 -10.62 -8.55
N TYR A 60 -9.80 -11.06 -9.21
CA TYR A 60 -9.38 -10.53 -10.50
C TYR A 60 -9.96 -11.36 -11.63
N LEU A 61 -10.70 -10.69 -12.52
CA LEU A 61 -11.28 -11.30 -13.70
C LEU A 61 -10.57 -10.77 -14.94
N CYS A 62 -10.21 -11.66 -15.87
CA CYS A 62 -9.76 -11.26 -17.20
C CYS A 62 -10.85 -10.43 -17.88
N GLN A 63 -10.49 -9.24 -18.41
CA GLN A 63 -11.47 -8.35 -19.05
C GLN A 63 -12.06 -8.94 -20.34
N VAL A 64 -11.34 -9.85 -21.01
CA VAL A 64 -11.77 -10.44 -22.29
C VAL A 64 -12.68 -11.65 -22.07
N CYS A 65 -12.23 -12.63 -21.29
CA CYS A 65 -12.93 -13.92 -21.15
C CYS A 65 -13.62 -14.12 -19.80
N SER A 66 -13.60 -13.11 -18.92
CA SER A 66 -14.19 -13.14 -17.56
C SER A 66 -13.72 -14.29 -16.66
N THR A 67 -12.60 -14.93 -17.01
CA THR A 67 -12.04 -16.02 -16.18
C THR A 67 -11.37 -15.45 -14.95
N SER A 68 -11.59 -16.09 -13.80
CA SER A 68 -10.85 -15.80 -12.57
C SER A 68 -9.37 -16.12 -12.76
N VAL A 69 -8.54 -15.11 -12.54
CA VAL A 69 -7.09 -15.18 -12.74
C VAL A 69 -6.31 -14.92 -11.44
N GLY A 70 -7.00 -14.58 -10.35
CA GLY A 70 -6.39 -14.41 -9.03
C GLY A 70 -7.31 -13.74 -8.04
N THR A 71 -6.84 -13.58 -6.81
CA THR A 71 -7.54 -12.90 -5.72
C THR A 71 -6.59 -11.95 -4.98
N LYS A 72 -7.14 -10.88 -4.41
CA LYS A 72 -6.45 -9.92 -3.53
C LYS A 72 -7.25 -9.74 -2.27
N THR A 73 -6.62 -9.90 -1.11
CA THR A 73 -7.21 -9.48 0.16
C THR A 73 -6.66 -8.11 0.54
N VAL A 74 -7.53 -7.12 0.64
CA VAL A 74 -7.24 -5.78 1.16
C VAL A 74 -7.51 -5.83 2.65
N LYS A 75 -6.51 -5.53 3.49
CA LYS A 75 -6.73 -5.38 4.94
C LYS A 75 -7.05 -3.92 5.21
N GLN A 76 -8.20 -3.66 5.82
CA GLN A 76 -8.45 -2.32 6.35
C GLN A 76 -7.68 -2.21 7.65
N GLN A 77 -6.74 -1.26 7.73
CA GLN A 77 -6.21 -0.90 9.04
C GLN A 77 -7.39 -0.34 9.83
N PRO A 78 -7.68 -0.87 11.03
CA PRO A 78 -8.75 -0.32 11.84
C PRO A 78 -8.38 1.13 12.18
N ASP A 79 -9.02 2.09 11.51
CA ASP A 79 -9.21 3.42 12.08
C ASP A 79 -9.95 3.17 13.40
N GLY A 80 -9.29 3.44 14.51
CA GLY A 80 -9.64 3.01 15.87
C GLY A 80 -10.92 3.62 16.43
N ARG A 81 -11.99 3.77 15.64
CA ARG A 81 -13.34 4.17 16.08
C ARG A 81 -14.32 3.02 15.91
N LEU A 82 -14.16 2.01 16.76
CA LEU A 82 -15.27 1.11 17.10
C LEU A 82 -16.25 1.90 17.97
N ILE A 83 -17.37 2.34 17.40
CA ILE A 83 -18.51 2.86 18.19
C ILE A 83 -19.35 1.63 18.56
N VAL A 84 -19.15 1.14 19.78
CA VAL A 84 -20.03 0.13 20.38
C VAL A 84 -21.15 0.90 21.09
N MET A 85 -22.41 0.62 20.72
CA MET A 85 -23.60 1.13 21.41
C MET A 85 -23.95 0.29 22.63
#